data_AF-A0A1F9PEH8-F1
#
_entry.id   AF-A0A1F9PEH8-F1
#
_cell.length_a   1.000
_cell.length_b   1.000
_cell.length_c   1.000
_cell.angle_alpha   90.00
_cell.angle_beta   90.00
_cell.angle_gamma   90.00
#
_symmetry.space_group_name_H-M   'P 1'
#
loop_
_entity.id
_entity.type
_entity.pdbx_description
1 polymer ?
#
loop_
_entity_poly.entity_id
_entity_poly.type
_entity_poly.pdbx_seq_one_letter_code
_entity_poly.pdbx_strand_id
1 'polypeptide(L)'
;MRLKLKFSMRILATLSAVATLFILLSAAGCAVTGDSRILSPTGGGPGIRVERVTPALSGLMLDMRYRVVDSEAAQKLLSRKASLHLVDQASGLKLSVPNMAKVGKLRQLPAADNSDRIYWMFFGNPGGQVKRGDMVTLVVDGRNVQDIKVD
;
A
#
# COMPACT_ATOMS: atom_id res chain seq x y z
N MET A 1 21.65 69.72 12.85
CA MET A 1 20.89 70.42 11.79
C MET A 1 21.56 70.14 10.44
N ARG A 2 20.81 69.56 9.49
CA ARG A 2 21.13 69.23 8.08
C ARG A 2 22.13 68.10 7.78
N LEU A 3 21.59 66.87 7.78
CA LEU A 3 22.18 65.66 7.18
C LEU A 3 22.02 65.75 5.65
N LYS A 4 23.10 65.97 4.89
CA LYS A 4 23.08 65.90 3.42
C LYS A 4 23.38 64.47 2.97
N LEU A 5 22.32 63.77 2.61
CA LEU A 5 22.30 62.44 2.02
C LEU A 5 22.83 62.50 0.57
N LYS A 6 24.12 62.21 0.36
CA LYS A 6 24.69 61.98 -0.98
C LYS A 6 24.36 60.56 -1.41
N PHE A 7 23.17 60.36 -1.98
CA PHE A 7 22.79 59.15 -2.71
C PHE A 7 23.59 59.10 -4.01
N SER A 8 24.82 58.57 -3.93
CA SER A 8 25.70 58.40 -5.08
C SER A 8 25.25 57.17 -5.87
N MET A 9 24.50 57.43 -6.95
CA MET A 9 24.64 56.93 -8.33
C MET A 9 25.52 55.69 -8.58
N ARG A 10 25.39 54.65 -7.75
CA ARG A 10 25.93 53.31 -7.95
C ARG A 10 24.87 52.21 -7.83
N ILE A 11 23.68 52.57 -7.36
CA ILE A 11 22.55 51.65 -7.16
C ILE A 11 21.77 51.42 -8.47
N LEU A 12 21.94 52.28 -9.49
CA LEU A 12 21.23 52.16 -10.76
C LEU A 12 21.91 51.19 -11.76
N ALA A 13 23.14 50.75 -11.49
CA ALA A 13 23.88 49.85 -12.38
C ALA A 13 23.92 48.38 -11.89
N THR A 14 23.54 48.11 -10.64
CA THR A 14 23.47 46.73 -10.11
C THR A 14 22.08 46.12 -10.23
N LEU A 15 21.04 46.92 -10.50
CA LEU A 15 19.68 46.42 -10.68
C LEU A 15 19.46 45.69 -12.02
N SER A 16 20.33 45.89 -13.00
CA SER A 16 20.26 45.19 -14.29
C SER A 16 20.96 43.83 -14.30
N ALA A 17 21.77 43.51 -13.29
CA ALA A 17 22.52 42.25 -13.21
C ALA A 17 21.88 41.21 -12.27
N VAL A 18 20.90 41.59 -11.45
CA VAL A 18 20.19 40.67 -10.54
C VAL A 18 18.87 40.18 -11.14
N ALA A 19 18.31 40.89 -12.12
CA ALA A 19 17.07 40.50 -12.81
C ALA A 19 17.30 39.51 -13.98
N THR A 20 18.54 39.28 -14.40
CA THR A 20 18.90 38.32 -15.48
C THR A 20 19.45 37.00 -14.95
N LEU A 21 19.75 36.89 -13.66
CA LEU A 21 20.14 35.62 -13.02
C LEU A 21 18.93 34.79 -12.55
N PHE A 22 17.71 35.35 -12.62
CA PHE A 22 16.46 34.66 -12.26
C PHE A 22 15.67 34.12 -13.46
N ILE A 23 16.18 34.29 -14.69
CA ILE A 23 15.49 33.92 -15.95
C ILE A 23 16.37 32.99 -16.80
N LEU A 24 16.98 31.96 -16.19
CA LEU A 24 17.67 30.89 -16.92
C LEU A 24 17.74 29.55 -16.17
N LEU A 25 16.95 29.37 -15.10
CA LEU A 25 16.73 28.06 -14.46
C LEU A 25 15.32 27.53 -14.78
N SER A 26 14.93 27.65 -16.06
CA SER A 26 13.70 27.11 -16.64
C SER A 26 14.01 26.51 -18.00
N ALA A 27 14.79 25.42 -18.01
CA ALA A 27 14.84 24.44 -19.10
C ALA A 27 15.86 23.33 -18.77
N ALA A 28 15.60 22.59 -17.69
CA ALA A 28 16.07 21.22 -17.58
C ALA A 28 14.91 20.37 -17.06
N GLY A 29 13.79 20.47 -17.77
CA GLY A 29 12.89 19.35 -17.93
C GLY A 29 13.62 18.28 -18.73
N CYS A 30 14.62 17.64 -18.12
CA CYS A 30 14.89 16.26 -18.47
C CYS A 30 13.62 15.55 -18.07
N ALA A 31 12.83 15.22 -19.10
CA ALA A 31 11.79 14.24 -19.03
C ALA A 31 12.25 13.21 -18.00
N VAL A 32 11.55 13.14 -16.87
CA VAL A 32 11.51 11.90 -16.14
C VAL A 32 10.91 10.97 -17.18
N THR A 33 11.81 10.34 -17.93
CA THR A 33 11.50 9.18 -18.73
C THR A 33 10.70 8.39 -17.74
N GLY A 34 9.42 8.23 -18.04
CA GLY A 34 8.59 7.28 -17.36
C GLY A 34 9.32 5.98 -17.55
N ASP A 35 10.26 5.73 -16.65
CA ASP A 35 10.50 4.47 -16.04
C ASP A 35 9.12 4.16 -15.45
N SER A 36 8.18 3.75 -16.31
CA SER A 36 7.94 2.33 -16.56
C SER A 36 9.12 1.46 -16.11
N ARG A 37 9.53 1.62 -14.84
CA ARG A 37 9.42 0.55 -13.90
C ARG A 37 8.12 -0.09 -14.31
N ILE A 38 8.26 -1.21 -14.98
CA ILE A 38 7.72 -2.40 -14.42
C ILE A 38 7.97 -2.33 -12.89
N LEU A 39 7.27 -1.46 -12.15
CA LEU A 39 6.55 -1.88 -10.98
C LEU A 39 5.66 -2.95 -11.60
N SER A 40 6.23 -4.16 -11.67
CA SER A 40 5.42 -5.36 -11.55
C SER A 40 4.39 -4.98 -10.51
N PRO A 41 3.09 -5.03 -10.83
CA PRO A 41 2.07 -4.71 -9.85
C PRO A 41 2.45 -5.47 -8.58
N THR A 42 2.56 -4.73 -7.48
CA THR A 42 2.69 -5.26 -6.13
C THR A 42 2.03 -6.64 -6.06
N GLY A 43 2.83 -7.70 -5.91
CA GLY A 43 2.33 -9.07 -5.74
C GLY A 43 1.71 -9.73 -6.98
N GLY A 44 2.48 -9.93 -8.04
CA GLY A 44 2.16 -10.95 -9.05
C GLY A 44 2.40 -12.38 -8.53
N GLY A 45 1.44 -12.90 -7.76
CA GLY A 45 1.32 -14.32 -7.44
C GLY A 45 0.41 -14.53 -6.22
N PRO A 46 -0.20 -15.71 -5.99
CA PRO A 46 -0.67 -16.79 -6.86
C PRO A 46 -2.21 -16.66 -7.05
N GLY A 47 -2.69 -16.26 -8.23
CA GLY A 47 -4.11 -16.29 -8.58
C GLY A 47 -5.10 -15.37 -7.83
N ILE A 48 -4.68 -14.64 -6.80
CA ILE A 48 -5.49 -13.62 -6.12
C ILE A 48 -4.79 -12.26 -6.09
N ARG A 49 -5.58 -11.19 -5.98
CA ARG A 49 -5.13 -9.83 -5.69
C ARG A 49 -5.81 -9.34 -4.43
N VAL A 50 -5.04 -8.89 -3.45
CA VAL A 50 -5.58 -8.23 -2.25
C VAL A 50 -5.94 -6.80 -2.63
N GLU A 51 -7.20 -6.44 -2.40
CA GLU A 51 -7.73 -5.10 -2.71
C GLU A 51 -7.61 -4.18 -1.50
N ARG A 52 -7.82 -4.72 -0.30
CA ARG A 52 -7.83 -3.93 0.94
C ARG A 52 -7.68 -4.79 2.17
N VAL A 53 -7.03 -4.25 3.20
CA VAL A 53 -7.10 -4.77 4.57
C VAL A 53 -7.49 -3.62 5.49
N THR A 54 -8.58 -3.77 6.24
CA THR A 54 -9.08 -2.73 7.16
C THR A 54 -9.36 -3.29 8.55
N PRO A 55 -9.12 -2.53 9.63
CA PRO A 55 -9.59 -2.91 10.95
C PRO A 55 -11.12 -2.98 10.99
N ALA A 56 -11.64 -4.01 11.62
CA ALA A 56 -13.06 -4.29 11.80
C ALA A 56 -13.34 -4.68 13.26
N LEU A 57 -14.62 -4.67 13.66
CA LEU A 57 -15.07 -4.98 15.03
C LEU A 57 -14.24 -4.22 16.09
N SER A 58 -14.19 -2.89 15.98
CA SER A 58 -13.40 -2.02 16.87
C SER A 58 -11.90 -2.36 16.91
N GLY A 59 -11.38 -2.93 15.82
CA GLY A 59 -9.97 -3.30 15.67
C GLY A 59 -9.64 -4.72 16.13
N LEU A 60 -10.59 -5.46 16.71
CA LEU A 60 -10.37 -6.84 17.16
C LEU A 60 -10.21 -7.83 16.01
N MET A 61 -10.50 -7.41 14.77
CA MET A 61 -10.34 -8.21 13.57
C MET A 61 -9.81 -7.34 12.43
N LEU A 62 -9.22 -7.97 11.42
CA LEU A 62 -8.91 -7.36 10.13
C LEU A 62 -9.81 -7.97 9.07
N ASP A 63 -10.48 -7.12 8.30
CA ASP A 63 -11.25 -7.47 7.11
C ASP A 63 -10.35 -7.34 5.88
N MET A 64 -10.00 -8.48 5.28
CA MET A 64 -9.27 -8.54 4.02
C MET A 64 -10.23 -8.77 2.86
N ARG A 65 -10.20 -7.87 1.88
CA ARG A 65 -10.91 -7.98 0.61
C ARG A 65 -9.93 -8.36 -0.49
N TYR A 66 -10.33 -9.31 -1.34
CA TYR A 66 -9.48 -9.78 -2.44
C TYR A 66 -10.32 -10.19 -3.65
N ARG A 67 -9.72 -10.13 -4.83
CA ARG A 67 -10.27 -10.63 -6.09
C ARG A 67 -9.46 -11.83 -6.59
N VAL A 68 -10.11 -12.67 -7.39
CA VAL A 68 -9.44 -13.75 -8.14
C VAL A 68 -8.95 -13.17 -9.45
N VAL A 69 -7.66 -13.34 -9.74
CA VAL A 69 -7.03 -12.99 -11.02
C VAL A 69 -6.74 -14.21 -11.89
N ASP A 70 -6.58 -15.40 -11.27
CA ASP A 70 -6.49 -16.70 -11.93
C ASP A 70 -7.22 -17.72 -11.05
N SER A 71 -8.32 -18.26 -11.56
CA SER A 71 -9.21 -19.18 -10.82
C SER A 71 -8.51 -20.49 -10.44
N GLU A 72 -7.69 -21.04 -11.34
CA GLU A 72 -7.01 -22.32 -11.10
C GLU A 72 -5.93 -22.14 -10.03
N ALA A 73 -5.12 -21.09 -10.15
CA ALA A 73 -4.10 -20.77 -9.16
C ALA A 73 -4.71 -20.41 -7.80
N ALA A 74 -5.81 -19.65 -7.78
CA ALA A 74 -6.51 -19.27 -6.55
C ALA A 74 -7.12 -20.47 -5.82
N GLN A 75 -7.72 -21.42 -6.54
CA GLN A 75 -8.28 -22.64 -5.94
C GLN A 75 -7.18 -23.53 -5.33
N LYS A 76 -6.04 -23.65 -6.01
CA LYS A 76 -4.88 -24.38 -5.49
C LYS A 76 -4.30 -23.69 -4.25
N LEU A 77 -4.25 -22.36 -4.26
CA LEU A 77 -3.74 -21.57 -3.13
C LEU A 77 -4.67 -21.61 -1.93
N LEU A 78 -5.95 -21.29 -2.13
CA LEU A 78 -6.95 -21.12 -1.07
C LEU A 78 -7.76 -22.41 -0.88
N SER A 79 -7.08 -23.52 -0.64
CA SER A 79 -7.75 -24.78 -0.36
C SER A 79 -8.48 -24.73 1.00
N ARG A 80 -9.48 -25.61 1.18
CA ARG A 80 -10.18 -25.74 2.48
C ARG A 80 -9.22 -26.07 3.64
N LYS A 81 -8.10 -26.74 3.35
CA LYS A 81 -7.10 -27.15 4.35
C LYS A 81 -5.92 -26.18 4.48
N ALA A 82 -5.80 -25.20 3.59
CA ALA A 82 -4.69 -24.25 3.57
C ALA A 82 -4.57 -23.49 4.90
N SER A 83 -3.33 -23.38 5.37
CA SER A 83 -2.95 -22.53 6.51
C SER A 83 -2.84 -21.09 6.02
N LEU A 84 -3.61 -20.19 6.65
CA LEU A 84 -3.73 -18.79 6.25
C LEU A 84 -3.42 -17.90 7.43
N HIS A 85 -2.43 -17.02 7.25
CA HIS A 85 -2.05 -16.04 8.25
C HIS A 85 -1.84 -14.66 7.62
N LEU A 86 -2.27 -13.60 8.31
CA LEU A 86 -1.65 -12.30 8.14
C LEU A 86 -0.53 -12.18 9.15
N VAL A 87 0.65 -11.79 8.69
CA VAL A 87 1.81 -11.58 9.54
C VAL A 87 2.09 -10.09 9.57
N ASP A 88 2.05 -9.49 10.75
CA ASP A 88 2.53 -8.13 10.94
C ASP A 88 4.04 -8.07 10.65
N GLN A 89 4.45 -7.21 9.72
CA GLN A 89 5.84 -7.14 9.29
C GLN A 89 6.75 -6.57 10.38
N ALA A 90 6.21 -5.70 11.26
CA ALA A 90 7.00 -5.07 12.31
C ALA A 90 7.30 -6.03 13.48
N SER A 91 6.27 -6.72 13.99
CA SER A 91 6.41 -7.59 15.16
C SER A 91 6.56 -9.07 14.84
N GLY A 92 6.24 -9.49 13.61
CA GLY A 92 6.13 -10.91 13.25
C GLY A 92 4.88 -11.60 13.79
N LEU A 93 3.95 -10.85 14.41
CA LEU A 93 2.71 -11.40 14.96
C LEU A 93 1.88 -12.08 13.87
N LYS A 94 1.52 -13.35 14.12
CA LYS A 94 0.70 -14.15 13.19
C LYS A 94 -0.77 -14.11 13.58
N LEU A 95 -1.57 -13.47 12.75
CA LEU A 95 -3.02 -13.41 12.84
C LEU A 95 -3.63 -14.53 12.01
N SER A 96 -4.53 -15.31 12.62
CA SER A 96 -5.17 -16.45 11.95
C SER A 96 -6.62 -16.18 11.60
N VAL A 97 -7.15 -16.91 10.61
CA VAL A 97 -8.57 -16.89 10.29
C VAL A 97 -9.37 -17.49 11.47
N PRO A 98 -10.27 -16.73 12.12
CA PRO A 98 -11.05 -17.26 13.23
C PRO A 98 -11.97 -18.40 12.79
N ASN A 99 -12.17 -19.38 13.67
CA ASN A 99 -13.08 -20.50 13.45
C ASN A 99 -14.19 -20.48 14.51
N MET A 100 -15.42 -20.20 14.09
CA MET A 100 -16.58 -20.10 14.98
C MET A 100 -17.32 -21.43 15.03
N ALA A 101 -17.77 -21.85 16.22
CA ALA A 101 -18.35 -23.18 16.44
C ALA A 101 -19.50 -23.56 15.47
N LYS A 102 -20.36 -22.60 15.11
CA LYS A 102 -21.51 -22.83 14.21
C LYS A 102 -21.33 -22.35 12.77
N VAL A 103 -20.44 -21.38 12.54
CA VAL A 103 -20.26 -20.73 11.23
C VAL A 103 -19.04 -21.29 10.48
N GLY A 104 -18.08 -21.88 11.21
CA GLY A 104 -16.81 -22.33 10.67
C GLY A 104 -15.80 -21.18 10.53
N LYS A 105 -14.84 -21.37 9.61
CA LYS A 105 -13.80 -20.36 9.34
C LYS A 105 -14.42 -19.13 8.69
N LEU A 106 -14.12 -17.95 9.24
CA LEU A 106 -14.61 -16.67 8.74
C LEU A 106 -13.85 -16.24 7.48
N ARG A 107 -14.10 -16.95 6.38
CA ARG A 107 -13.55 -16.66 5.06
C ARG A 107 -14.48 -17.15 3.97
N GLN A 108 -14.48 -16.45 2.84
CA GLN A 108 -14.99 -17.01 1.60
C GLN A 108 -13.85 -17.70 0.85
N LEU A 109 -14.20 -18.72 0.07
CA LEU A 109 -13.30 -19.34 -0.90
C LEU A 109 -13.86 -19.07 -2.30
N PRO A 110 -12.98 -18.88 -3.30
CA PRO A 110 -13.44 -18.69 -4.67
C PRO A 110 -14.10 -19.96 -5.21
N ALA A 111 -15.20 -19.77 -5.93
CA ALA A 111 -15.86 -20.82 -6.70
C ALA A 111 -15.27 -20.86 -8.13
N ALA A 112 -15.44 -21.98 -8.83
CA ALA A 112 -14.73 -22.25 -10.08
C ALA A 112 -14.99 -21.22 -11.21
N ASP A 113 -16.13 -20.53 -11.17
CA ASP A 113 -16.73 -19.78 -12.27
C ASP A 113 -16.97 -18.28 -11.99
N ASN A 114 -16.25 -17.68 -11.04
CA ASN A 114 -16.55 -16.31 -10.57
C ASN A 114 -15.36 -15.35 -10.65
N SER A 115 -14.84 -15.14 -11.86
CA SER A 115 -13.95 -14.00 -12.14
C SER A 115 -14.68 -12.69 -11.88
N ASP A 116 -13.99 -11.72 -11.27
CA ASP A 116 -14.49 -10.37 -10.95
C ASP A 116 -15.41 -10.19 -9.72
N ARG A 117 -15.49 -11.18 -8.83
CA ARG A 117 -16.08 -10.97 -7.50
C ARG A 117 -15.04 -10.54 -6.47
N ILE A 118 -15.43 -9.60 -5.59
CA ILE A 118 -14.70 -9.34 -4.35
C ILE A 118 -15.12 -10.39 -3.31
N TYR A 119 -14.15 -11.14 -2.84
CA TYR A 119 -14.27 -12.06 -1.72
C TYR A 119 -13.79 -11.39 -0.43
N TRP A 120 -14.16 -11.98 0.71
CA TRP A 120 -13.71 -11.51 2.03
C TRP A 120 -13.09 -12.62 2.86
N MET A 121 -12.21 -12.21 3.76
CA MET A 121 -11.60 -13.06 4.77
C MET A 121 -11.29 -12.23 6.00
N PHE A 122 -11.64 -12.76 7.17
CA PHE A 122 -11.29 -12.13 8.43
C PHE A 122 -10.07 -12.78 9.06
N PHE A 123 -9.28 -11.96 9.75
CA PHE A 123 -8.18 -12.39 10.62
C PHE A 123 -8.43 -11.83 12.02
N GLY A 124 -8.26 -12.67 13.05
CA GLY A 124 -8.36 -12.20 14.43
C GLY A 124 -7.19 -11.30 14.77
N ASN A 125 -7.44 -10.17 15.43
CA ASN A 125 -6.45 -9.19 15.85
C ASN A 125 -6.58 -8.97 17.38
N PRO A 126 -6.08 -9.91 18.20
CA PRO A 126 -6.26 -9.87 19.64
C PRO A 126 -5.66 -8.57 20.22
N GLY A 127 -6.40 -7.88 21.09
CA GLY A 127 -6.00 -6.59 21.63
C GLY A 127 -5.89 -5.46 20.58
N GLY A 128 -6.29 -5.73 19.34
CA GLY A 128 -6.17 -4.81 18.22
C GLY A 128 -4.72 -4.45 17.89
N GLN A 129 -3.76 -5.34 18.08
CA GLN A 129 -2.32 -5.03 17.96
C GLN A 129 -1.94 -4.43 16.60
N VAL A 130 -2.49 -4.95 15.51
CA VAL A 130 -2.31 -4.37 14.17
C VAL A 130 -3.26 -3.19 13.99
N LYS A 131 -2.73 -2.04 13.57
CA LYS A 131 -3.41 -0.75 13.41
C LYS A 131 -3.41 -0.30 11.95
N ARG A 132 -4.16 0.77 11.69
CA ARG A 132 -4.09 1.47 10.40
C ARG A 132 -2.68 1.99 10.15
N GLY A 133 -2.21 1.85 8.93
CA GLY A 133 -0.87 2.24 8.51
C GLY A 133 0.17 1.13 8.63
N ASP A 134 -0.09 0.07 9.41
CA ASP A 134 0.82 -1.05 9.55
C ASP A 134 0.94 -1.84 8.25
N MET A 135 2.05 -2.55 8.10
CA MET A 135 2.33 -3.40 6.95
C MET A 135 2.17 -4.87 7.34
N VAL A 136 1.40 -5.62 6.56
CA VAL A 136 1.18 -7.04 6.77
C VAL A 136 1.58 -7.85 5.54
N THR A 137 1.85 -9.13 5.75
CA THR A 137 2.09 -10.13 4.71
C THR A 137 1.07 -11.25 4.83
N LEU A 138 0.36 -11.57 3.75
CA LEU A 138 -0.46 -12.77 3.69
C LEU A 138 0.44 -13.98 3.40
N VAL A 139 0.40 -14.96 4.30
CA VAL A 139 1.12 -16.23 4.16
C VAL A 139 0.11 -17.35 3.98
N VAL A 140 0.22 -18.06 2.85
CA VAL A 140 -0.61 -19.22 2.50
C VAL A 140 0.26 -20.44 2.23
N ASP A 141 0.22 -21.42 3.13
CA ASP A 141 1.06 -22.63 3.03
C ASP A 141 2.54 -22.32 2.72
N GLY A 142 3.09 -21.25 3.33
CA GLY A 142 4.47 -20.79 3.14
C GLY A 142 4.71 -19.87 1.93
N ARG A 143 3.70 -19.63 1.08
CA ARG A 143 3.77 -18.63 0.00
C ARG A 143 3.33 -17.26 0.51
N ASN A 144 4.04 -16.21 0.08
CA ASN A 144 3.83 -14.86 0.60
C ASN A 144 3.22 -13.94 -0.45
N VAL A 145 2.24 -13.14 -0.03
CA VAL A 145 1.81 -11.90 -0.70
C VAL A 145 2.15 -10.76 0.25
N GLN A 146 3.22 -10.05 -0.07
CA GLN A 146 3.86 -9.06 0.83
C GLN A 146 3.33 -7.64 0.57
N ASP A 147 3.79 -6.72 1.43
CA ASP A 147 3.64 -5.27 1.29
C ASP A 147 2.19 -4.79 1.22
N ILE A 148 1.32 -5.45 1.99
CA ILE A 148 -0.08 -5.05 2.13
C ILE A 148 -0.18 -4.04 3.27
N LYS A 149 -0.54 -2.80 2.94
CA LYS A 149 -0.82 -1.78 3.94
C LYS A 149 -2.23 -1.96 4.53
N VAL A 150 -2.35 -1.74 5.83
CA VAL A 150 -3.66 -1.68 6.51
C VAL A 150 -4.24 -0.26 6.39
N ASP A 151 -5.45 -0.15 5.87
CA ASP A 151 -6.15 1.12 5.60
C ASP A 151 -6.95 1.69 6.78
#